data_AF-A0AAP0K126-F1
#
_entry.id   AF-A0AAP0K126-F1
#
_cell.length_a   1.000
_cell.length_b   1.000
_cell.length_c   1.000
_cell.angle_alpha   90.00
_cell.angle_beta   90.00
_cell.angle_gamma   90.00
#
_symmetry.space_group_name_H-M   'P 1'
#
loop_
_entity.id
_entity.type
_entity.pdbx_description
1 polymer ?
#
loop_
_entity_poly.entity_id
_entity_poly.type
_entity_poly.pdbx_seq_one_letter_code
_entity_poly.pdbx_strand_id
1 'polypeptide(L)'
;MRSSHPMYFAKKLTEVAAEKPLDWMDQPPAGLVVQGLLRPAFVDECSVIRKHVPDPQSGDDSSQVGKVVDGNQEGLHINGQGNKLDSKSSSKDGSIWAEEMEKDESLRTGSSFYKLEMIKIQLTVVEVKDFLRSQPDAIAHSSAKILSRLKAGGEKTSQALMSLCWRVKGIKVEEVAPIGLDSLGLDLRVCSGAQIQTLRFGFQKRAFSEFSAERQLNELLFPRLHPKPQRRTEARQKE
;
A
#
# COMPACT_ATOMS: atom_id res chain seq x y z
N MET A 1 24.33 22.01 26.29
CA MET A 1 23.68 21.97 24.96
C MET A 1 24.40 20.94 24.09
N ARG A 2 23.73 20.31 23.11
CA ARG A 2 24.41 19.47 22.10
C ARG A 2 24.66 20.32 20.85
N SER A 3 25.91 20.45 20.42
CA SER A 3 26.29 21.13 19.18
C SER A 3 25.93 20.28 17.96
N SER A 4 25.16 20.83 17.03
CA SER A 4 24.90 20.24 15.71
C SER A 4 25.89 20.76 14.67
N HIS A 5 26.19 19.93 13.66
CA HIS A 5 27.06 20.35 12.56
C HIS A 5 26.37 21.44 11.70
N PRO A 6 27.05 22.53 11.28
CA PRO A 6 26.42 23.62 10.55
C PRO A 6 25.67 23.19 9.29
N MET A 7 26.22 22.26 8.50
CA MET A 7 25.52 21.72 7.31
C MET A 7 24.29 20.88 7.66
N TYR A 8 24.25 20.24 8.83
CA TYR A 8 23.07 19.50 9.29
C TYR A 8 21.96 20.46 9.74
N PHE A 9 22.33 21.54 10.45
CA PHE A 9 21.41 22.62 10.79
C PHE A 9 20.86 23.31 9.54
N ALA A 10 21.74 23.70 8.60
CA ALA A 10 21.36 24.31 7.33
C ALA A 10 20.43 23.41 6.52
N LYS A 11 20.75 22.11 6.36
CA LYS A 11 19.86 21.16 5.68
C LYS A 11 18.49 21.08 6.35
N LYS A 12 18.43 21.00 7.69
CA LYS A 12 17.16 20.97 8.44
C LYS A 12 16.38 22.28 8.31
N LEU A 13 17.05 23.43 8.20
CA LEU A 13 16.42 24.71 7.94
C LEU A 13 15.88 24.78 6.51
N THR A 14 16.59 24.26 5.51
CA THR A 14 16.08 24.11 4.12
C THR A 14 14.90 23.14 4.02
N GLU A 15 14.92 22.03 4.76
CA GLU A 15 13.80 21.07 4.84
C GLU A 15 12.53 21.71 5.46
N VAL A 16 12.68 22.72 6.32
CA VAL A 16 11.57 23.50 6.91
C VAL A 16 11.14 24.68 6.03
N ALA A 17 12.07 25.27 5.27
CA ALA A 17 11.83 26.42 4.40
C ALA A 17 11.39 26.07 2.97
N ALA A 18 11.26 24.78 2.63
CA ALA A 18 10.78 24.35 1.32
C ALA A 18 9.30 24.68 1.11
N GLU A 19 8.95 25.25 -0.04
CA GLU A 19 7.59 25.75 -0.36
C GLU A 19 6.47 24.70 -0.35
N LYS A 20 6.84 23.41 -0.27
CA LYS A 20 5.89 22.32 -0.02
C LYS A 20 6.15 21.79 1.39
N PRO A 21 5.35 22.21 2.41
CA PRO A 21 5.46 21.69 3.76
C PRO A 21 5.39 20.16 3.73
N LEU A 22 6.35 19.52 4.41
CA LEU A 22 6.34 18.06 4.54
C LEU A 22 5.14 17.66 5.40
N ASP A 23 4.18 16.92 4.83
CA ASP A 23 3.09 16.36 5.61
C ASP A 23 3.62 15.23 6.50
N TRP A 24 3.90 15.58 7.76
CA TRP A 24 4.33 14.64 8.79
C TRP A 24 3.21 13.66 9.19
N MET A 25 1.93 13.98 8.93
CA MET A 25 0.79 13.13 9.26
C MET A 25 0.63 11.96 8.29
N ASP A 26 1.06 12.09 7.02
CA ASP A 26 0.97 11.03 6.00
C ASP A 26 2.30 10.29 5.70
N GLN A 27 3.43 10.66 6.34
CA GLN A 27 4.71 9.90 6.25
C GLN A 27 4.54 8.37 6.54
N PRO A 28 5.29 7.46 5.89
CA PRO A 28 5.31 6.05 6.29
C PRO A 28 5.96 5.87 7.68
N PRO A 29 5.37 5.09 8.61
CA PRO A 29 5.85 5.01 10.00
C PRO A 29 7.15 4.20 10.20
N ALA A 30 7.54 3.36 9.24
CA ALA A 30 8.77 2.58 9.28
C ALA A 30 9.30 2.32 7.86
N GLY A 31 10.63 2.26 7.71
CA GLY A 31 11.29 1.88 6.46
C GLY A 31 11.50 0.37 6.38
N LEU A 32 11.13 -0.24 5.25
CA LEU A 32 11.41 -1.64 4.93
C LEU A 32 12.62 -1.71 3.98
N VAL A 33 13.64 -2.46 4.34
CA VAL A 33 14.76 -2.81 3.44
C VAL A 33 14.76 -4.31 3.21
N VAL A 34 14.78 -4.72 1.94
CA VAL A 34 14.91 -6.12 1.51
C VAL A 34 16.21 -6.27 0.74
N GLN A 35 17.07 -7.19 1.17
CA GLN A 35 18.32 -7.54 0.51
C GLN A 35 18.18 -8.95 -0.07
N GLY A 36 18.60 -9.16 -1.31
CA GLY A 36 18.54 -10.45 -1.99
C GLY A 36 19.32 -10.47 -3.30
N LEU A 37 19.32 -11.60 -3.98
CA LEU A 37 19.89 -11.76 -5.32
C LEU A 37 18.77 -11.69 -6.37
N LEU A 38 19.01 -10.96 -7.47
CA LEU A 38 18.08 -10.87 -8.58
C LEU A 38 18.44 -11.90 -9.65
N ARG A 39 17.47 -12.70 -10.09
CA ARG A 39 17.61 -13.61 -11.25
C ARG A 39 16.39 -13.52 -12.17
N PRO A 40 16.47 -13.96 -13.43
CA PRO A 40 15.28 -14.21 -14.25
C PRO A 40 14.30 -15.14 -13.52
N ALA A 41 12.99 -14.88 -13.66
CA ALA A 41 11.95 -15.75 -13.14
C ALA A 41 11.61 -16.84 -14.19
N PHE A 42 11.37 -18.07 -13.74
CA PHE A 42 10.98 -19.16 -14.62
C PHE A 42 9.50 -19.03 -15.05
N VAL A 43 9.11 -19.69 -16.13
CA VAL A 43 7.75 -19.57 -16.72
C VAL A 43 6.66 -19.88 -15.68
N ASP A 44 6.84 -20.95 -14.90
CA ASP A 44 5.92 -21.35 -13.82
C ASP A 44 5.79 -20.26 -12.74
N GLU A 45 6.92 -19.65 -12.34
CA GLU A 45 6.97 -18.56 -11.35
C GLU A 45 6.24 -17.30 -11.84
N CYS A 46 6.16 -17.09 -13.16
CA CYS A 46 5.48 -15.94 -13.78
C CYS A 46 3.97 -16.11 -13.94
N SER A 47 3.47 -17.36 -13.88
CA SER A 47 2.07 -17.73 -14.22
C SER A 47 1.01 -17.00 -13.38
N VAL A 48 1.32 -16.69 -12.12
CA VAL A 48 0.46 -15.93 -11.20
C VAL A 48 0.46 -14.43 -11.54
N ILE A 49 1.62 -13.89 -11.93
CA ILE A 49 1.79 -12.45 -12.17
C ILE A 49 1.16 -12.03 -13.50
N ARG A 50 1.30 -12.86 -14.55
CA ARG A 50 0.72 -12.61 -15.89
C ARG A 50 -0.81 -12.40 -15.85
N LYS A 51 -1.53 -12.94 -14.87
CA LYS A 51 -2.99 -12.77 -14.68
C LYS A 51 -3.40 -11.38 -14.16
N HIS A 52 -2.44 -10.59 -13.69
CA HIS A 52 -2.67 -9.29 -13.06
C HIS A 52 -1.92 -8.13 -13.74
N VAL A 53 -1.14 -8.41 -14.78
CA VAL A 53 -0.59 -7.38 -15.68
C VAL A 53 -1.61 -7.13 -16.79
N PRO A 54 -2.18 -5.92 -16.94
CA PRO A 54 -3.06 -5.62 -18.06
C PRO A 54 -2.28 -5.65 -19.38
N ASP A 55 -2.82 -6.32 -20.38
CA ASP A 55 -2.16 -6.47 -21.69
C ASP A 55 -2.22 -5.13 -22.46
N PRO A 56 -1.10 -4.55 -22.94
CA PRO A 56 -1.07 -3.19 -23.51
C PRO A 56 -1.86 -2.96 -24.81
N GLN A 57 -2.67 -3.92 -25.26
CA GLN A 57 -3.44 -3.87 -26.52
C GLN A 57 -4.96 -3.98 -26.34
N SER A 58 -5.50 -4.02 -25.12
CA SER A 58 -6.96 -3.95 -24.88
C SER A 58 -7.50 -2.51 -24.97
N GLY A 59 -7.43 -1.92 -26.17
CA GLY A 59 -8.13 -0.66 -26.47
C GLY A 59 -9.62 -0.92 -26.68
N ASP A 60 -10.43 -0.77 -25.64
CA ASP A 60 -11.89 -0.89 -25.70
C ASP A 60 -12.52 0.40 -26.24
N ASP A 61 -12.44 0.58 -27.57
CA ASP A 61 -12.92 1.76 -28.28
C ASP A 61 -14.38 1.56 -28.73
N SER A 62 -15.32 1.75 -27.79
CA SER A 62 -16.75 1.40 -27.95
C SER A 62 -17.71 2.61 -27.93
N SER A 63 -17.34 3.72 -28.58
CA SER A 63 -18.23 4.89 -28.75
C SER A 63 -19.10 4.86 -30.02
N GLN A 64 -20.33 4.34 -29.84
CA GLN A 64 -21.60 4.67 -30.49
C GLN A 64 -21.66 5.20 -31.95
N VAL A 65 -22.54 4.55 -32.72
CA VAL A 65 -23.02 4.87 -34.09
C VAL A 65 -23.27 6.36 -34.37
N GLY A 66 -22.65 6.89 -35.43
CA GLY A 66 -22.96 8.17 -36.10
C GLY A 66 -22.86 8.03 -37.63
N LYS A 67 -23.63 8.81 -38.41
CA LYS A 67 -23.93 8.51 -39.84
C LYS A 67 -23.54 9.66 -40.80
N VAL A 68 -23.24 9.30 -42.06
CA VAL A 68 -23.35 10.11 -43.32
C VAL A 68 -22.24 11.13 -43.67
N VAL A 69 -21.36 10.76 -44.62
CA VAL A 69 -21.18 11.30 -46.01
C VAL A 69 -21.56 12.79 -46.23
N ASP A 70 -20.80 13.67 -46.91
CA ASP A 70 -19.63 13.60 -47.84
C ASP A 70 -18.70 14.83 -47.63
N GLY A 71 -17.66 15.17 -48.42
CA GLY A 71 -17.07 14.61 -49.65
C GLY A 71 -16.27 15.66 -50.46
N ASN A 72 -15.34 15.24 -51.33
CA ASN A 72 -14.45 16.05 -52.21
C ASN A 72 -13.48 17.01 -51.45
N GLN A 73 -12.28 17.41 -51.92
CA GLN A 73 -11.40 17.10 -53.08
C GLN A 73 -10.02 17.76 -52.76
N GLU A 74 -8.80 17.32 -53.11
CA GLU A 74 -8.20 16.15 -53.82
C GLU A 74 -6.91 15.73 -53.04
N GLY A 75 -5.94 14.89 -53.46
CA GLY A 75 -5.73 14.10 -54.69
C GLY A 75 -4.28 14.08 -55.21
N LEU A 76 -3.30 13.54 -54.46
CA LEU A 76 -1.92 13.32 -54.96
C LEU A 76 -1.41 11.90 -54.66
N HIS A 77 -1.02 11.17 -55.72
CA HIS A 77 -0.48 9.81 -55.68
C HIS A 77 1.00 9.77 -55.26
N ILE A 78 1.45 8.63 -54.75
CA ILE A 78 2.55 7.80 -55.33
C ILE A 78 2.59 6.41 -54.65
N ASN A 79 2.88 5.36 -55.43
CA ASN A 79 2.96 3.96 -55.01
C ASN A 79 4.41 3.49 -54.82
N GLY A 80 4.61 2.40 -54.05
CA GLY A 80 5.87 1.65 -53.97
C GLY A 80 6.12 1.07 -52.57
N GLN A 81 5.79 -0.18 -52.22
CA GLN A 81 6.28 -1.45 -52.80
C GLN A 81 7.83 -1.49 -52.72
N GLY A 82 8.49 -2.21 -51.82
CA GLY A 82 8.05 -3.34 -51.00
C GLY A 82 8.50 -4.65 -51.64
N ASN A 83 9.61 -5.22 -51.15
CA ASN A 83 10.07 -6.55 -51.55
C ASN A 83 11.01 -7.17 -50.49
N LYS A 84 11.12 -8.50 -50.53
CA LYS A 84 11.82 -9.36 -49.56
C LYS A 84 12.84 -10.22 -50.31
N LEU A 85 14.06 -10.38 -49.78
CA LEU A 85 14.92 -11.50 -50.15
C LEU A 85 15.95 -11.84 -49.06
N ASP A 86 16.23 -13.13 -48.91
CA ASP A 86 17.13 -13.70 -47.91
C ASP A 86 18.58 -13.78 -48.40
N SER A 87 19.56 -13.77 -47.48
CA SER A 87 20.94 -14.22 -47.75
C SER A 87 21.66 -14.62 -46.45
N LYS A 88 22.28 -15.81 -46.44
CA LYS A 88 23.05 -16.33 -45.30
C LYS A 88 24.55 -16.14 -45.48
N SER A 89 25.21 -15.54 -44.49
CA SER A 89 26.55 -15.95 -44.04
C SER A 89 26.64 -15.64 -42.54
N SER A 90 26.95 -16.57 -41.62
CA SER A 90 28.06 -17.53 -41.54
C SER A 90 29.31 -16.95 -40.88
N SER A 91 29.27 -16.83 -39.55
CA SER A 91 30.40 -17.27 -38.71
C SER A 91 29.86 -17.92 -37.45
N LYS A 92 30.58 -18.93 -36.94
CA LYS A 92 30.35 -19.53 -35.61
C LYS A 92 31.49 -19.08 -34.70
N ASP A 93 31.16 -18.67 -33.49
CA ASP A 93 31.91 -19.13 -32.32
C ASP A 93 30.96 -19.28 -31.11
N GLY A 94 31.39 -20.04 -30.10
CA GLY A 94 30.46 -20.77 -29.22
C GLY A 94 30.15 -20.16 -27.85
N SER A 95 28.91 -20.37 -27.40
CA SER A 95 28.57 -20.51 -25.97
C SER A 95 27.44 -21.53 -25.80
N ILE A 96 27.73 -22.67 -25.15
CA ILE A 96 26.82 -23.82 -25.05
C ILE A 96 25.87 -23.64 -23.85
N TRP A 97 24.72 -22.99 -24.06
CA TRP A 97 23.57 -22.92 -23.13
C TRP A 97 22.26 -22.66 -23.91
N ALA A 98 21.96 -23.50 -24.93
CA ALA A 98 20.86 -23.27 -25.89
C ALA A 98 19.85 -24.43 -25.97
N GLU A 99 19.80 -25.26 -24.93
CA GLU A 99 18.84 -26.34 -24.68
C GLU A 99 18.44 -26.16 -23.20
N GLU A 100 17.18 -25.98 -22.81
CA GLU A 100 15.90 -26.20 -23.50
C GLU A 100 15.17 -24.88 -23.83
N MET A 101 14.93 -24.59 -25.11
CA MET A 101 13.87 -23.66 -25.55
C MET A 101 12.71 -24.46 -26.13
N GLU A 102 11.93 -25.12 -25.28
CA GLU A 102 10.65 -25.67 -25.72
C GLU A 102 9.70 -24.53 -26.15
N LYS A 103 9.08 -24.70 -27.31
CA LYS A 103 8.12 -23.74 -27.87
C LYS A 103 6.84 -23.73 -27.04
N ASP A 104 6.43 -22.54 -26.61
CA ASP A 104 5.01 -22.20 -26.52
C ASP A 104 4.76 -20.74 -26.95
N GLU A 105 3.62 -20.48 -27.59
CA GLU A 105 3.32 -19.25 -28.32
C GLU A 105 2.83 -18.10 -27.41
N SER A 106 3.58 -17.82 -26.33
CA SER A 106 3.28 -16.70 -25.39
C SER A 106 4.17 -15.46 -25.54
N LEU A 107 4.82 -15.29 -26.71
CA LEU A 107 5.56 -14.08 -27.10
C LEU A 107 4.64 -12.89 -27.44
N ARG A 108 3.70 -12.53 -26.55
CA ARG A 108 2.77 -11.41 -26.77
C ARG A 108 2.65 -10.39 -25.62
N THR A 109 3.56 -10.42 -24.64
CA THR A 109 3.70 -9.32 -23.67
C THR A 109 5.17 -8.93 -23.57
N GLY A 110 5.50 -7.66 -23.82
CA GLY A 110 6.87 -7.13 -23.84
C GLY A 110 7.54 -6.99 -22.47
N SER A 111 7.23 -7.86 -21.52
CA SER A 111 7.60 -7.75 -20.10
C SER A 111 8.49 -8.90 -19.66
N SER A 112 9.69 -8.58 -19.18
CA SER A 112 10.61 -9.54 -18.57
C SER A 112 10.39 -9.61 -17.06
N PHE A 113 10.23 -10.82 -16.51
CA PHE A 113 10.03 -11.03 -15.08
C PHE A 113 11.33 -11.47 -14.40
N TYR A 114 11.60 -10.90 -13.23
CA TYR A 114 12.74 -11.20 -12.38
C TYR A 114 12.28 -11.54 -10.97
N LYS A 115 12.96 -12.49 -10.34
CA LYS A 115 12.74 -12.90 -8.95
C LYS A 115 13.86 -12.36 -8.06
N LEU A 116 13.49 -11.75 -6.94
CA LEU A 116 14.40 -11.38 -5.86
C LEU A 116 14.42 -12.48 -4.80
N GLU A 117 15.52 -13.24 -4.74
CA GLU A 117 15.71 -14.28 -3.73
C GLU A 117 16.26 -13.65 -2.44
N MET A 118 15.38 -13.51 -1.45
CA MET A 118 15.61 -12.72 -0.25
C MET A 118 16.61 -13.37 0.70
N ILE A 119 17.67 -12.63 1.03
CA ILE A 119 18.73 -13.01 1.98
C ILE A 119 18.47 -12.40 3.36
N LYS A 120 17.93 -11.18 3.42
CA LYS A 120 17.72 -10.44 4.67
C LYS A 120 16.60 -9.41 4.55
N ILE A 121 15.82 -9.25 5.62
CA ILE A 121 14.76 -8.24 5.73
C ILE A 121 14.99 -7.38 6.97
N GLN A 122 14.94 -6.05 6.81
CA GLN A 122 15.06 -5.09 7.91
C GLN A 122 13.82 -4.19 7.93
N LEU A 123 12.93 -4.49 8.87
CA LEU A 123 11.89 -3.59 9.38
C LEU A 123 12.18 -3.38 10.88
N THR A 124 12.26 -4.50 11.61
CA THR A 124 12.96 -4.66 12.89
C THR A 124 13.68 -6.01 12.87
N VAL A 125 14.89 -6.06 12.29
CA VAL A 125 15.77 -7.25 12.06
C VAL A 125 15.02 -8.60 12.09
N VAL A 126 14.41 -8.98 10.96
CA VAL A 126 13.57 -10.18 10.87
C VAL A 126 14.33 -11.30 10.15
N GLU A 127 14.32 -12.53 10.69
CA GLU A 127 14.84 -13.69 9.98
C GLU A 127 13.95 -14.04 8.78
N VAL A 128 14.56 -14.34 7.63
CA VAL A 128 13.83 -14.74 6.42
C VAL A 128 13.00 -16.01 6.66
N LYS A 129 13.43 -16.91 7.54
CA LYS A 129 12.66 -18.10 7.93
C LYS A 129 11.33 -17.75 8.60
N ASP A 130 11.32 -16.75 9.47
CA ASP A 130 10.11 -16.33 10.18
C ASP A 130 9.21 -15.47 9.29
N PHE A 131 9.79 -14.68 8.38
CA PHE A 131 9.03 -14.02 7.31
C PHE A 131 8.31 -15.04 6.41
N LEU A 132 9.02 -16.10 5.95
CA LEU A 132 8.44 -17.16 5.12
C LEU A 132 7.40 -18.03 5.85
N ARG A 133 7.41 -18.03 7.20
CA ARG A 133 6.39 -18.68 8.04
C ARG A 133 5.24 -17.74 8.43
N SER A 134 5.41 -16.44 8.25
CA SER A 134 4.37 -15.45 8.57
C SER A 134 3.19 -15.57 7.61
N GLN A 135 2.02 -15.11 8.05
CA GLN A 135 0.83 -15.01 7.22
C GLN A 135 0.44 -13.54 7.08
N PRO A 136 -0.07 -13.10 5.92
CA PRO A 136 -0.66 -11.78 5.78
C PRO A 136 -1.79 -11.55 6.80
N ASP A 137 -1.97 -10.31 7.23
CA ASP A 137 -3.05 -10.00 8.17
C ASP A 137 -4.43 -10.26 7.55
N ALA A 138 -5.34 -10.82 8.36
CA ALA A 138 -6.67 -11.27 7.93
C ALA A 138 -7.53 -10.17 7.29
N ILE A 139 -7.27 -8.88 7.57
CA ILE A 139 -7.97 -7.75 6.94
C ILE A 139 -7.06 -6.85 6.09
N ALA A 140 -5.81 -7.26 5.81
CA ALA A 140 -4.85 -6.46 5.05
C ALA A 140 -5.42 -5.95 3.72
N HIS A 141 -6.17 -6.81 3.02
CA HIS A 141 -6.81 -6.50 1.73
C HIS A 141 -7.91 -5.42 1.82
N SER A 142 -8.60 -5.28 2.95
CA SER A 142 -9.63 -4.25 3.17
C SER A 142 -9.12 -3.06 3.99
N SER A 143 -7.90 -3.11 4.54
CA SER A 143 -7.34 -2.08 5.44
C SER A 143 -7.45 -0.67 4.86
N ALA A 144 -6.95 -0.45 3.64
CA ALA A 144 -6.98 0.84 2.95
C ALA A 144 -8.42 1.32 2.64
N LYS A 145 -9.34 0.40 2.34
CA LYS A 145 -10.76 0.67 2.05
C LYS A 145 -11.54 1.07 3.31
N ILE A 146 -11.22 0.48 4.46
CA ILE A 146 -11.77 0.88 5.75
C ILE A 146 -11.18 2.22 6.18
N LEU A 147 -9.86 2.41 6.02
CA LEU A 147 -9.16 3.66 6.33
C LEU A 147 -9.65 4.84 5.48
N SER A 148 -9.97 4.64 4.19
CA SER A 148 -10.54 5.70 3.35
C SER A 148 -11.96 6.08 3.77
N ARG A 149 -12.82 5.10 4.11
CA ARG A 149 -14.14 5.38 4.71
C ARG A 149 -14.02 6.10 6.06
N LEU A 150 -13.02 5.76 6.88
CA LEU A 150 -12.75 6.42 8.15
C LEU A 150 -12.28 7.88 7.95
N LYS A 151 -11.33 8.13 7.04
CA LYS A 151 -10.89 9.49 6.66
C LYS A 151 -12.05 10.31 6.06
N ALA A 152 -12.94 9.69 5.26
CA ALA A 152 -14.13 10.32 4.70
C ALA A 152 -15.22 10.65 5.75
N GLY A 153 -15.13 10.12 6.97
CA GLY A 153 -16.04 10.42 8.08
C GLY A 153 -15.91 11.82 8.69
N GLY A 154 -14.95 12.63 8.20
CA GLY A 154 -14.83 14.07 8.46
C GLY A 154 -14.72 14.46 9.94
N GLU A 155 -15.18 15.67 10.26
CA GLU A 155 -14.99 16.32 11.57
C GLU A 155 -15.51 15.48 12.75
N LYS A 156 -16.69 14.84 12.61
CA LYS A 156 -17.24 13.95 13.64
C LYS A 156 -16.30 12.78 13.98
N THR A 157 -15.56 12.30 12.99
CA THR A 157 -14.61 11.20 13.14
C THR A 157 -13.27 11.70 13.69
N SER A 158 -12.80 12.87 13.24
CA SER A 158 -11.64 13.57 13.83
C SER A 158 -11.82 13.80 15.34
N GLN A 159 -12.96 14.37 15.74
CA GLN A 159 -13.30 14.58 17.16
C GLN A 159 -13.41 13.26 17.95
N ALA A 160 -13.94 12.19 17.35
CA ALA A 160 -13.99 10.87 17.98
C ALA A 160 -12.58 10.25 18.17
N LEU A 161 -11.67 10.46 17.22
CA LEU A 161 -10.27 10.04 17.28
C LEU A 161 -9.47 10.84 18.34
N MET A 162 -9.67 12.15 18.43
CA MET A 162 -9.10 12.97 19.52
C MET A 162 -9.65 12.56 20.89
N SER A 163 -10.96 12.35 20.97
CA SER A 163 -11.67 11.88 22.18
C SER A 163 -11.18 10.50 22.63
N LEU A 164 -10.87 9.59 21.70
CA LEU A 164 -10.24 8.31 21.95
C LEU A 164 -8.82 8.48 22.54
N CYS A 165 -7.99 9.34 21.96
CA CYS A 165 -6.63 9.59 22.44
C CYS A 165 -6.63 10.13 23.88
N TRP A 166 -7.52 11.07 24.19
CA TRP A 166 -7.73 11.56 25.54
C TRP A 166 -8.25 10.46 26.49
N ARG A 167 -9.32 9.75 26.10
CA ARG A 167 -10.00 8.73 26.91
C ARG A 167 -9.13 7.51 27.24
N VAL A 168 -8.23 7.10 26.36
CA VAL A 168 -7.48 5.83 26.46
C VAL A 168 -6.00 6.03 26.76
N LYS A 169 -5.41 7.18 26.42
CA LYS A 169 -3.98 7.47 26.67
C LYS A 169 -3.75 8.69 27.58
N GLY A 170 -4.76 9.51 27.87
CA GLY A 170 -4.62 10.75 28.64
C GLY A 170 -3.92 11.88 27.88
N ILE A 171 -3.82 11.78 26.55
CA ILE A 171 -3.06 12.71 25.71
C ILE A 171 -4.03 13.68 25.03
N LYS A 172 -3.86 14.98 25.24
CA LYS A 172 -4.58 16.01 24.48
C LYS A 172 -3.88 16.17 23.13
N VAL A 173 -4.66 16.01 22.07
CA VAL A 173 -4.18 15.98 20.68
C VAL A 173 -4.72 17.20 19.94
N GLU A 174 -3.88 17.80 19.10
CA GLU A 174 -4.22 18.94 18.24
C GLU A 174 -4.61 18.49 16.83
N GLU A 175 -3.96 17.44 16.32
CA GLU A 175 -4.24 16.86 15.01
C GLU A 175 -4.11 15.33 15.05
N VAL A 176 -4.97 14.61 14.34
CA VAL A 176 -4.98 13.12 14.32
C VAL A 176 -5.28 12.57 12.93
N ALA A 177 -4.45 11.63 12.47
CA ALA A 177 -4.63 10.91 11.22
C ALA A 177 -4.57 9.39 11.46
N PRO A 178 -5.53 8.60 10.96
CA PRO A 178 -5.42 7.14 10.97
C PRO A 178 -4.47 6.69 9.86
N ILE A 179 -3.40 5.98 10.24
CA ILE A 179 -2.28 5.60 9.35
C ILE A 179 -2.15 4.09 9.12
N GLY A 180 -2.75 3.26 9.97
CA GLY A 180 -2.64 1.80 9.88
C GLY A 180 -3.84 1.09 10.53
N LEU A 181 -4.20 -0.07 9.99
CA LEU A 181 -5.31 -0.89 10.45
C LEU A 181 -5.04 -2.36 10.13
N ASP A 182 -5.15 -3.23 11.13
CA ASP A 182 -4.97 -4.68 10.99
C ASP A 182 -5.95 -5.45 11.91
N SER A 183 -5.88 -6.79 11.90
CA SER A 183 -6.80 -7.64 12.67
C SER A 183 -6.74 -7.44 14.19
N LEU A 184 -5.72 -6.77 14.73
CA LEU A 184 -5.51 -6.53 16.15
C LEU A 184 -5.78 -5.08 16.58
N GLY A 185 -5.88 -4.11 15.66
CA GLY A 185 -6.22 -2.73 16.02
C GLY A 185 -5.89 -1.65 14.99
N LEU A 186 -5.92 -0.42 15.47
CA LEU A 186 -5.78 0.83 14.72
C LEU A 186 -4.53 1.59 15.17
N ASP A 187 -3.75 2.10 14.22
CA ASP A 187 -2.65 3.04 14.46
C ASP A 187 -3.01 4.45 14.01
N LEU A 188 -2.86 5.38 14.95
CA LEU A 188 -3.08 6.81 14.73
C LEU A 188 -1.75 7.54 14.81
N ARG A 189 -1.46 8.42 13.87
CA ARG A 189 -0.49 9.49 14.10
C ARG A 189 -1.21 10.66 14.76
N VAL A 190 -0.57 11.26 15.76
CA VAL A 190 -1.10 12.42 16.48
C VAL A 190 -0.03 13.50 16.64
N CYS A 191 -0.47 14.76 16.59
CA CYS A 191 0.31 15.92 16.98
C CYS A 191 -0.15 16.43 18.36
N SER A 192 0.80 16.81 19.22
CA SER A 192 0.56 17.38 20.55
C SER A 192 1.69 18.36 20.86
N GLY A 193 1.42 19.66 20.78
CA GLY A 193 2.44 20.71 20.71
C GLY A 193 3.50 20.41 19.66
N ALA A 194 4.78 20.49 20.05
CA ALA A 194 5.92 20.21 19.17
C ALA A 194 6.24 18.70 18.99
N GLN A 195 5.35 17.77 19.37
CA GLN A 195 5.58 16.33 19.30
C GLN A 195 4.60 15.63 18.36
N ILE A 196 5.15 14.86 17.41
CA ILE A 196 4.41 13.96 16.54
C ILE A 196 4.78 12.52 16.91
N GLN A 197 3.76 11.68 17.13
CA GLN A 197 3.93 10.30 17.60
C GLN A 197 2.89 9.37 16.98
N THR A 198 3.19 8.07 16.93
CA THR A 198 2.24 7.02 16.55
C THR A 198 1.70 6.32 17.80
N LEU A 199 0.38 6.26 17.93
CA LEU A 199 -0.36 5.66 19.04
C LEU A 199 -1.17 4.46 18.55
N ARG A 200 -0.86 3.29 19.10
CA ARG A 200 -1.59 2.04 18.85
C ARG A 200 -2.80 1.89 19.79
N PHE A 201 -3.94 1.55 19.21
CA PHE A 201 -5.20 1.23 19.90
C PHE A 201 -5.66 -0.18 19.52
N GLY A 202 -5.58 -1.12 20.47
CA GLY A 202 -5.97 -2.50 20.25
C GLY A 202 -7.48 -2.72 20.24
N PHE A 203 -7.95 -3.65 19.41
CA PHE A 203 -9.30 -4.20 19.48
C PHE A 203 -9.47 -5.14 20.69
N GLN A 204 -10.72 -5.35 21.13
CA GLN A 204 -11.01 -6.30 22.21
C GLN A 204 -10.84 -7.76 21.76
N LYS A 205 -11.05 -8.04 20.47
CA LYS A 205 -10.89 -9.35 19.84
C LYS A 205 -10.24 -9.19 18.47
N ARG A 206 -9.56 -10.23 17.99
CA ARG A 206 -9.04 -10.25 16.62
C ARG A 206 -10.21 -10.13 15.63
N ALA A 207 -10.11 -9.21 14.67
CA ALA A 207 -11.03 -9.07 13.55
C ALA A 207 -10.66 -10.06 12.44
N PHE A 208 -11.66 -10.72 11.85
CA PHE A 208 -11.46 -11.74 10.79
C PHE A 208 -12.15 -11.37 9.48
N SER A 209 -12.73 -10.16 9.40
CA SER A 209 -13.43 -9.64 8.22
C SER A 209 -13.58 -8.12 8.30
N GLU A 210 -13.76 -7.47 7.14
CA GLU A 210 -14.04 -6.04 6.99
C GLU A 210 -15.13 -5.56 7.98
N PHE A 211 -16.27 -6.24 8.01
CA PHE A 211 -17.39 -5.94 8.92
C PHE A 211 -17.00 -6.04 10.41
N SER A 212 -16.22 -7.06 10.79
CA SER A 212 -15.80 -7.22 12.20
C SER A 212 -14.81 -6.14 12.66
N ALA A 213 -13.98 -5.63 11.74
CA ALA A 213 -13.06 -4.53 12.00
C ALA A 213 -13.82 -3.20 12.11
N GLU A 214 -14.71 -2.90 11.16
CA GLU A 214 -15.53 -1.68 11.19
C GLU A 214 -16.45 -1.62 12.41
N ARG A 215 -17.01 -2.75 12.82
CA ARG A 215 -17.77 -2.83 14.07
C ARG A 215 -16.91 -2.46 15.28
N GLN A 216 -15.72 -3.04 15.42
CA GLN A 216 -14.85 -2.76 16.57
C GLN A 216 -14.27 -1.33 16.54
N LEU A 217 -14.02 -0.76 15.35
CA LEU A 217 -13.70 0.67 15.19
C LEU A 217 -14.85 1.55 15.72
N ASN A 218 -16.09 1.28 15.34
CA ASN A 218 -17.25 2.02 15.82
C ASN A 218 -17.45 1.89 17.34
N GLU A 219 -17.31 0.69 17.90
CA GLU A 219 -17.40 0.45 19.36
C GLU A 219 -16.28 1.15 20.15
N LEU A 220 -15.11 1.38 19.54
CA LEU A 220 -13.93 2.03 20.13
C LEU A 220 -13.99 3.56 20.04
N LEU A 221 -14.45 4.09 18.91
CA LEU A 221 -14.64 5.53 18.66
C LEU A 221 -15.85 6.09 19.41
N PHE A 222 -16.99 5.37 19.32
CA PHE A 222 -18.29 5.76 19.87
C PHE A 222 -18.76 4.77 20.95
N PRO A 223 -18.03 4.65 22.08
CA PRO A 223 -18.39 3.71 23.14
C PRO A 223 -19.75 4.05 23.73
N ARG A 224 -20.65 3.06 23.76
CA ARG A 224 -21.98 3.21 24.34
C ARG A 224 -21.84 3.47 25.85
N LEU A 225 -22.51 4.51 26.34
CA LEU A 225 -22.65 4.77 27.76
C LEU A 225 -23.57 3.72 28.41
N HIS A 226 -23.04 2.51 28.60
CA HIS A 226 -23.63 1.56 29.53
C HIS A 226 -23.49 2.13 30.95
N PRO A 227 -24.60 2.38 31.68
CA PRO A 227 -24.51 2.72 33.08
C PRO A 227 -23.76 1.61 33.80
N LYS A 228 -22.75 1.96 34.61
CA LYS A 228 -22.16 0.99 35.54
C LYS A 228 -23.32 0.42 36.37
N PRO A 229 -23.50 -0.90 36.49
CA PRO A 229 -24.49 -1.44 37.41
C PRO A 229 -24.16 -0.90 38.79
N GLN A 230 -25.08 -0.14 39.38
CA GLN A 230 -24.92 0.33 40.74
C GLN A 230 -24.74 -0.91 41.61
N ARG A 231 -23.60 -1.01 42.30
CA ARG A 231 -23.45 -1.98 43.39
C ARG A 231 -24.60 -1.68 44.35
N ARG A 232 -25.55 -2.61 44.50
CA ARG A 232 -26.56 -2.53 45.54
C ARG A 232 -25.80 -2.53 46.85
N THR A 233 -25.79 -1.40 47.54
CA THR A 233 -25.30 -1.34 48.92
C THR A 233 -26.25 -2.19 49.75
N GLU A 234 -25.79 -3.38 50.15
CA GLU A 234 -26.58 -4.28 50.97
C GLU A 234 -26.86 -3.58 52.30
N ALA A 235 -28.12 -3.21 52.51
CA ALA A 235 -28.56 -2.62 53.75
C ALA A 235 -28.44 -3.68 54.84
N ARG A 236 -27.45 -3.53 55.73
CA ARG A 236 -27.35 -4.35 56.94
C ARG A 236 -28.63 -4.21 57.74
N GLN A 237 -29.49 -5.22 57.67
CA GLN A 237 -30.54 -5.42 58.66
C GLN A 237 -29.85 -5.61 60.02
N LYS A 238 -30.41 -4.98 61.05
CA LYS A 238 -30.08 -5.26 62.44
C LYS A 238 -31.16 -6.17 62.99
N GLU A 239 -30.74 -7.30 63.54
CA GLU A 239 -31.27 -7.86 64.79
C GLU A 239 -30.07 -7.98 65.76
#